data_AF-A0A0D9NRH6-F1
#
_entry.id   AF-A0A0D9NRH6-F1
#
_cell.length_a   1.000
_cell.length_b   1.000
_cell.length_c   1.000
_cell.angle_alpha   90.00
_cell.angle_beta   90.00
_cell.angle_gamma   90.00
#
_symmetry.space_group_name_H-M   'P 1'
#
loop_
_entity.id
_entity.type
_entity.pdbx_description
1 polymer ?
#
loop_
_entity_poly.entity_id
_entity_poly.type
_entity_poly.pdbx_seq_one_letter_code
_entity_poly.pdbx_strand_id
1 'polypeptide(L)'
;MAVSQAAHLVEKAIGHDDNVTTAQDVFTFPDAGFKRPDECCAQVPKPKIVQGRDVILKMTGSTVWGSYLHLLHGSVLQLSKGDILGHEFCGVAEFVGR
;
A
#
# COMPACT_ATOMS: atom_id res chain seq x y z
N MET A 1 -23.93 20.36 2.62
CA MET A 1 -24.66 20.18 1.34
C MET A 1 -24.57 21.38 0.40
N ALA A 2 -24.58 22.64 0.88
CA ALA A 2 -24.47 23.82 0.00
C ALA A 2 -23.06 24.01 -0.63
N VAL A 3 -22.00 23.65 0.12
CA VAL A 3 -20.61 23.89 -0.29
C VAL A 3 -20.17 22.97 -1.44
N SER A 4 -20.72 21.75 -1.50
CA SER A 4 -20.40 20.78 -2.57
C SER A 4 -21.03 21.15 -3.91
N GLN A 5 -22.21 21.79 -3.91
CA GLN A 5 -22.82 22.29 -5.14
C GLN A 5 -22.08 23.50 -5.71
N ALA A 6 -21.57 24.38 -4.84
CA ALA A 6 -20.74 25.50 -5.26
C ALA A 6 -19.40 25.02 -5.87
N ALA A 7 -18.74 24.04 -5.24
CA ALA A 7 -17.52 23.44 -5.78
C ALA A 7 -17.76 22.80 -7.16
N HIS A 8 -18.86 22.06 -7.34
CA HIS A 8 -19.20 21.43 -8.61
C HIS A 8 -19.48 22.43 -9.75
N LEU A 9 -20.09 23.58 -9.44
CA LEU A 9 -20.33 24.64 -10.42
C LEU A 9 -19.03 25.32 -10.84
N VAL A 10 -18.11 25.51 -9.89
CA VAL A 10 -16.78 26.06 -10.15
C VAL A 10 -15.96 25.09 -11.01
N GLU A 11 -15.97 23.79 -10.70
CA GLU A 11 -15.31 22.76 -11.50
C GLU A 11 -15.82 22.73 -12.96
N LYS A 12 -17.14 22.86 -13.16
CA LYS A 12 -17.73 22.93 -14.50
C LYS A 12 -17.39 24.20 -15.27
N ALA A 13 -17.18 25.32 -14.57
CA ALA A 13 -16.88 26.61 -15.19
C ALA A 13 -15.40 26.75 -15.58
N ILE A 14 -14.50 26.19 -14.77
CA ILE A 14 -13.05 26.30 -14.98
C ILE A 14 -12.55 25.23 -15.95
N GLY A 15 -13.29 24.12 -16.10
CA GLY A 15 -12.89 22.98 -16.93
C GLY A 15 -11.84 22.14 -16.22
N HIS A 16 -12.06 20.82 -16.22
CA HIS A 16 -11.01 19.87 -15.87
C HIS A 16 -10.25 19.57 -17.15
N ASP A 17 -8.92 19.69 -17.14
CA ASP A 17 -8.08 19.16 -18.19
C ASP A 17 -8.01 17.63 -18.02
N ASP A 18 -8.12 16.87 -19.10
CA ASP A 18 -8.12 15.38 -19.09
C ASP A 18 -6.74 14.79 -18.76
N ASN A 19 -5.78 15.66 -18.45
CA ASN A 19 -4.44 15.29 -18.06
C ASN A 19 -4.42 14.89 -16.58
N VAL A 20 -4.85 13.65 -16.29
CA VAL A 20 -4.60 12.96 -15.00
C VAL A 20 -3.12 12.59 -14.91
N THR A 21 -2.26 13.61 -14.90
CA THR A 21 -0.88 13.48 -14.45
C THR A 21 -0.82 14.10 -13.06
N THR A 22 -1.42 13.43 -12.07
CA THR A 22 -1.05 13.66 -10.67
C THR A 22 0.35 13.10 -10.49
N ALA A 23 1.36 13.91 -10.77
CA ALA A 23 2.72 13.62 -10.35
C ALA A 23 2.77 13.75 -8.83
N GLN A 24 2.41 12.66 -8.15
CA GLN A 24 2.60 12.54 -6.72
C GLN A 24 4.09 12.22 -6.53
N ASP A 25 4.91 13.24 -6.28
CA ASP A 25 6.28 13.02 -5.84
C ASP A 25 6.24 12.47 -4.40
N VAL A 26 6.20 11.15 -4.29
CA VAL A 26 6.19 10.43 -3.01
C VAL A 26 7.61 10.12 -2.52
N PHE A 27 8.65 10.58 -3.23
CA PHE A 27 10.03 10.12 -3.00
C PHE A 27 10.92 11.12 -2.28
N THR A 28 10.51 12.37 -2.10
CA THR A 28 11.36 13.38 -1.47
C THR A 28 10.79 13.91 -0.17
N PHE A 29 10.92 13.12 0.89
CA PHE A 29 10.80 13.62 2.28
C PHE A 29 12.21 13.69 2.88
N PRO A 30 12.75 14.89 3.19
CA PRO A 30 14.12 15.03 3.69
C PRO A 30 14.37 14.30 5.02
N ASP A 31 13.32 14.12 5.83
CA ASP A 31 13.42 13.63 7.21
C ASP A 31 12.34 12.59 7.59
N ALA A 32 11.62 12.02 6.61
CA ALA A 32 10.84 10.82 6.91
C ALA A 32 11.87 9.72 7.13
N GLY A 33 12.08 9.29 8.38
CA GLY A 33 13.07 8.30 8.81
C GLY A 33 12.91 6.93 8.15
N PHE A 34 13.08 6.87 6.83
CA PHE A 34 13.11 5.67 6.02
C PHE A 34 14.43 4.99 6.34
N LYS A 35 14.38 4.16 7.38
CA LYS A 35 15.43 3.20 7.66
C LYS A 35 15.68 2.40 6.38
N ARG A 36 16.95 2.17 6.08
CA ARG A 36 17.31 1.41 4.88
C ARG A 36 16.58 0.04 4.92
N PRO A 37 16.17 -0.52 3.77
CA PRO A 37 15.39 -1.76 3.71
C PRO A 37 15.99 -2.92 4.53
N ASP A 38 17.31 -2.97 4.63
CA ASP A 38 18.09 -3.91 5.44
C ASP A 38 17.87 -3.82 6.95
N GLU A 39 17.44 -2.66 7.47
CA GLU A 39 17.23 -2.43 8.90
C GLU A 39 15.78 -2.73 9.34
N CYS A 40 14.83 -2.81 8.40
CA CYS A 40 13.41 -3.08 8.67
C CYS A 40 12.94 -4.49 8.24
N CYS A 41 13.75 -5.23 7.48
CA CYS A 41 13.44 -6.61 7.09
C CYS A 41 13.93 -7.64 8.14
N ALA A 42 13.03 -8.52 8.58
CA ALA A 42 13.35 -9.67 9.43
C ALA A 42 13.22 -10.98 8.65
N GLN A 43 14.10 -11.96 8.93
CA GLN A 43 13.94 -13.32 8.40
C GLN A 43 12.79 -14.02 9.14
N VAL A 44 11.83 -14.53 8.38
CA VAL A 44 10.68 -15.27 8.89
C VAL A 44 10.60 -16.66 8.24
N PRO A 45 10.01 -17.67 8.90
CA PRO A 45 9.80 -18.98 8.30
C PRO A 45 8.98 -18.88 7.00
N LYS A 46 9.31 -19.72 6.02
CA LYS A 46 8.52 -19.83 4.79
C LYS A 46 7.08 -20.28 5.12
N PRO A 47 6.06 -19.74 4.43
CA PRO A 47 4.68 -20.17 4.61
C PRO A 47 4.50 -21.64 4.20
N LYS A 48 3.49 -22.28 4.75
CA LYS A 48 3.08 -23.64 4.41
C LYS A 48 1.60 -23.62 4.06
N ILE A 49 1.19 -24.48 3.14
CA ILE A 49 -0.23 -24.74 2.84
C ILE A 49 -0.84 -25.41 4.07
N VAL A 50 -1.91 -24.82 4.62
CA VAL A 50 -2.64 -25.36 5.78
C VAL A 50 -3.99 -25.92 5.32
N GLN A 51 -4.64 -25.25 4.38
CA GLN A 51 -5.92 -25.64 3.81
C GLN A 51 -5.80 -25.89 2.31
N GLY A 52 -6.72 -26.70 1.78
CA GLY A 52 -6.78 -27.01 0.34
C GLY A 52 -6.98 -25.81 -0.58
N ARG A 53 -7.47 -24.68 -0.06
CA ARG A 53 -7.70 -23.45 -0.84
C ARG A 53 -6.56 -22.43 -0.73
N ASP A 54 -5.50 -22.73 0.00
CA ASP A 54 -4.39 -21.81 0.17
C ASP A 54 -3.53 -21.75 -1.10
N VAL A 55 -2.85 -20.62 -1.30
CA VAL A 55 -1.87 -20.43 -2.36
C VAL A 55 -0.63 -19.77 -1.77
N ILE A 56 0.54 -20.28 -2.14
CA ILE A 56 1.83 -19.64 -1.84
C ILE A 56 2.34 -18.99 -3.12
N LEU A 57 2.58 -17.68 -3.06
CA LEU A 57 3.11 -16.88 -4.14
C LEU A 57 4.58 -16.56 -3.91
N LYS A 58 5.40 -16.73 -4.96
CA LYS A 58 6.70 -16.08 -5.04
C LYS A 58 6.48 -14.63 -5.50
N MET A 59 6.64 -13.69 -4.57
CA MET A 59 6.47 -12.27 -4.87
C MET A 59 7.49 -11.81 -5.92
N THR A 60 7.02 -11.12 -6.95
CA THR A 60 7.85 -10.47 -7.97
C THR A 60 7.89 -8.95 -7.79
N GLY A 61 6.89 -8.39 -7.11
CA GLY A 61 6.83 -6.97 -6.78
C GLY A 61 5.72 -6.68 -5.78
N SER A 62 5.89 -5.59 -5.04
CA SER A 62 4.92 -5.08 -4.08
C SER A 62 4.92 -3.55 -4.16
N THR A 63 3.76 -2.92 -3.96
CA THR A 63 3.64 -1.46 -3.91
C THR A 63 3.53 -0.99 -2.47
N VAL A 64 3.94 0.26 -2.26
CA VAL A 64 3.72 1.00 -1.02
C VAL A 64 2.74 2.12 -1.34
N TRP A 65 1.66 2.19 -0.57
CA TRP A 65 0.64 3.22 -0.74
C TRP A 65 0.57 4.14 0.49
N GLY A 66 -0.09 5.29 0.35
CA GLY A 66 -0.24 6.26 1.44
C GLY A 66 -0.89 5.68 2.69
N SER A 67 -1.69 4.60 2.56
CA SER A 67 -2.26 3.88 3.69
C SER A 67 -1.23 3.31 4.66
N TYR A 68 0.00 3.04 4.20
CA TYR A 68 1.09 2.60 5.07
C TYR A 68 1.50 3.67 6.09
N LEU A 69 1.21 4.94 5.82
CA LEU A 69 1.43 6.02 6.79
C LEU A 69 0.52 5.86 8.02
N HIS A 70 -0.69 5.31 7.86
CA HIS A 70 -1.57 5.00 8.98
C HIS A 70 -0.99 3.91 9.89
N LEU A 71 -0.18 2.99 9.35
CA LEU A 71 0.55 1.99 10.14
C LEU A 71 1.66 2.66 10.96
N LEU A 72 2.40 3.59 10.37
CA LEU A 72 3.44 4.37 11.03
C LEU A 72 2.91 5.23 12.17
N HIS A 73 1.72 5.82 12.00
CA HIS A 73 1.07 6.64 13.02
C HIS A 73 0.23 5.83 14.03
N GLY A 74 0.38 4.50 14.04
CA GLY A 74 -0.29 3.63 15.02
C GLY A 74 -1.82 3.68 14.93
N SER A 75 -2.36 4.09 13.79
CA SER A 75 -3.82 4.25 13.60
C SER A 75 -4.53 2.90 13.45
N VAL A 76 -3.79 1.81 13.22
CA VAL A 76 -4.30 0.45 13.13
C VAL A 76 -4.07 -0.27 14.47
N LEU A 77 -5.08 -0.26 15.33
CA LEU A 77 -5.01 -0.82 16.70
C LEU A 77 -4.71 -2.33 16.75
N GLN A 78 -4.99 -3.07 15.68
CA GLN A 78 -4.75 -4.50 15.59
C GLN A 78 -3.33 -4.86 15.14
N LEU A 79 -2.53 -3.87 14.70
CA LEU A 79 -1.17 -4.11 14.23
C LEU A 79 -0.25 -4.43 15.40
N SER A 80 0.40 -5.58 15.34
CA SER A 80 1.33 -6.07 16.35
C SER A 80 2.76 -6.13 15.81
N LYS A 81 3.73 -6.02 16.73
CA LYS A 81 5.15 -6.19 16.36
C LYS A 81 5.37 -7.61 15.82
N GLY A 82 5.91 -7.71 14.61
CA GLY A 82 6.18 -8.97 13.94
C GLY A 82 5.16 -9.33 12.86
N ASP A 83 4.10 -8.56 12.71
CA ASP A 83 3.18 -8.71 11.58
C ASP A 83 3.89 -8.44 10.25
N ILE A 84 3.57 -9.25 9.24
CA ILE A 84 4.08 -9.09 7.89
C ILE A 84 3.20 -8.06 7.17
N LEU A 85 3.82 -6.98 6.72
CA LEU A 85 3.17 -5.91 5.96
C LEU A 85 3.20 -6.20 4.46
N GLY A 86 2.26 -5.64 3.70
CA GLY A 86 2.11 -5.95 2.27
C GLY A 86 0.70 -6.40 1.94
N HIS A 87 -0.13 -5.53 1.36
CA HIS A 87 -1.46 -5.93 0.85
C HIS A 87 -1.66 -5.68 -0.65
N GLU A 88 -0.67 -5.10 -1.32
CA GLU A 88 -0.71 -4.81 -2.76
C GLU A 88 0.54 -5.40 -3.40
N PHE A 89 0.40 -6.57 -4.01
CA PHE A 89 1.54 -7.29 -4.57
C PHE A 89 1.14 -8.15 -5.76
N CYS A 90 2.16 -8.46 -6.56
CA CYS A 90 2.09 -9.40 -7.67
C CYS A 90 3.14 -10.48 -7.47
N GLY A 91 2.86 -11.67 -8.01
CA GLY A 91 3.79 -12.79 -7.92
C GLY A 91 3.36 -13.96 -8.79
N VAL A 92 4.19 -15.00 -8.78
CA VAL A 92 3.92 -16.26 -9.47
C VAL A 92 3.48 -17.30 -8.45
N ALA A 93 2.41 -18.03 -8.74
CA ALA A 93 1.96 -19.12 -7.89
C ALA A 93 3.01 -20.24 -7.86
N GLU A 94 3.58 -20.49 -6.69
CA GLU A 94 4.60 -21.53 -6.48
C GLU A 94 3.95 -22.83 -5.98
N PHE A 95 2.96 -22.70 -5.08
CA PHE A 95 2.16 -23.82 -4.59
C PHE A 95 0.69 -23.46 -4.49
N VAL A 96 -0.18 -24.42 -4.83
CA VAL A 96 -1.64 -24.33 -4.68
C VAL A 96 -2.09 -25.54 -3.88
N GLY A 97 -2.97 -25.32 -2.90
CA GLY A 97 -3.59 -26.40 -2.13
C GLY A 97 -4.41 -27.33 -3.03
N ARG A 98 -4.70 -28.53 -2.51
CA ARG A 98 -5.52 -29.55 -3.19
C ARG A 98 -6.96 -29.53 -2.69
#